data_AF-A0A9Q8ZF57-F1
#
_entry.id   AF-A0A9Q8ZF57-F1
#
_cell.length_a   1.000
_cell.length_b   1.000
_cell.length_c   1.000
_cell.angle_alpha   90.00
_cell.angle_beta   90.00
_cell.angle_gamma   90.00
#
_symmetry.space_group_name_H-M   'P 1'
#
loop_
_entity.id
_entity.type
_entity.pdbx_description
1 polymer ?
#
loop_
_entity_poly.entity_id
_entity_poly.type
_entity_poly.pdbx_seq_one_letter_code
_entity_poly.pdbx_strand_id
1 'polypeptide(L)'
;MPPRLCQKALSALLPALPRPACRAPRALSRPFSATPAASAQQYERIQVPCRSNGSVTVDVFHATTPSSPVLLYLPPGPVLPQSADEEHNLITTLAKASAATVVRINYRASPAHQYPTPCHDVLLCYDWVREHLLVDDFNRPYLARLGVCGELIGGSLATMLALTECHVGQTRIGAAAVNNPLVDWVFPDDLPIVKPEELPEPLYGDETEFPADEDIAGSSALQEATRKALESERKGRKKKSASKAQPLTSWQAHGDNAVIPSLTLSGERDVLFSRPEDYFDRFASPIHFFRSPHAQLISPQPDDTFASQQPNELLDIETQISLSHYATFERGVKTPPPPLPLPYLSRCRAYARNYPPAGTHLTLPVWNISTGLQSPLSDSALELAKMLRRSIARQTMRAHTGRSRWHDLAEKKHYEEFAHGRIQVNSHRGVGLWSRQESNPQWKAQVENVGAWMRQRLDPAFT
;
A
#
# COMPACT_ATOMS: atom_id res chain seq x y z
N MET A 1 31.25 -62.13 -10.12
CA MET A 1 31.98 -63.16 -9.35
C MET A 1 33.00 -62.44 -8.45
N PRO A 2 33.29 -62.96 -7.24
CA PRO A 2 33.14 -62.33 -5.90
C PRO A 2 34.51 -61.90 -5.29
N PRO A 3 34.71 -61.58 -3.97
CA PRO A 3 33.87 -61.70 -2.74
C PRO A 3 33.75 -60.42 -1.87
N ARG A 4 32.68 -60.14 -1.09
CA ARG A 4 32.00 -60.79 0.06
C ARG A 4 32.67 -60.59 1.44
N LEU A 5 31.81 -60.19 2.41
CA LEU A 5 31.87 -60.26 3.90
C LEU A 5 32.47 -59.03 4.61
N CYS A 6 31.90 -58.45 5.68
CA CYS A 6 30.97 -58.98 6.67
C CYS A 6 30.22 -57.84 7.41
N GLN A 7 28.92 -58.02 7.68
CA GLN A 7 28.15 -57.29 8.68
C GLN A 7 28.63 -57.67 10.10
N LYS A 8 28.78 -56.70 10.99
CA LYS A 8 28.61 -56.93 12.43
C LYS A 8 27.83 -55.77 13.06
N ALA A 9 26.74 -56.17 13.71
CA ALA A 9 25.83 -55.38 14.49
C ALA A 9 26.50 -54.86 15.78
N LEU A 10 26.13 -53.66 16.18
CA LEU A 10 26.25 -53.17 17.56
C LEU A 10 24.87 -52.67 17.98
N SER A 11 24.15 -53.54 18.70
CA SER A 11 22.96 -53.17 19.44
C SER A 11 23.36 -52.36 20.66
N ALA A 12 22.90 -51.12 20.76
CA ALA A 12 22.96 -50.35 21.99
C ALA A 12 21.52 -50.09 22.48
N LEU A 13 21.29 -50.56 23.71
CA LEU A 13 20.05 -50.55 24.47
C LEU A 13 19.58 -49.12 24.76
N LEU A 14 18.32 -48.83 24.44
CA LEU A 14 17.58 -47.67 24.98
C LEU A 14 16.33 -48.21 25.72
N PRO A 15 16.14 -47.88 27.01
CA PRO A 15 14.96 -48.32 27.75
C PRO A 15 13.74 -47.46 27.38
N ALA A 16 12.62 -48.15 27.14
CA ALA A 16 11.33 -47.59 26.77
C ALA A 16 10.65 -46.90 27.96
N LEU A 17 10.23 -45.64 27.78
CA LEU A 17 9.35 -44.92 28.71
C LEU A 17 7.88 -45.14 28.32
N PRO A 18 6.97 -45.40 29.29
CA PRO A 18 5.57 -45.73 29.03
C PRO A 18 4.73 -44.50 28.64
N ARG A 19 3.92 -44.66 27.59
CA ARG A 19 2.93 -43.67 27.10
C ARG A 19 1.75 -43.57 28.08
N PRO A 20 1.35 -42.36 28.55
CA PRO A 20 0.12 -42.22 29.33
C PRO A 20 -1.11 -42.23 28.41
N ALA A 21 -2.07 -43.10 28.75
CA ALA A 21 -3.38 -43.17 28.11
C ALA A 21 -4.29 -42.04 28.62
N CYS A 22 -4.53 -41.02 27.80
CA CYS A 22 -5.55 -40.00 28.08
C CYS A 22 -6.92 -40.46 27.60
N ARG A 23 -7.78 -40.86 28.54
CA ARG A 23 -9.23 -41.03 28.35
C ARG A 23 -9.88 -39.66 28.09
N ALA A 24 -10.53 -39.49 26.96
CA ALA A 24 -11.36 -38.33 26.66
C ALA A 24 -12.69 -38.37 27.47
N PRO A 25 -13.13 -37.26 28.09
CA PRO A 25 -14.46 -37.19 28.69
C PRO A 25 -15.53 -37.00 27.61
N ARG A 26 -16.55 -37.88 27.62
CA ARG A 26 -17.78 -37.72 26.84
C ARG A 26 -18.58 -36.53 27.39
N ALA A 27 -18.59 -35.41 26.67
CA ALA A 27 -19.50 -34.30 26.94
C ALA A 27 -20.86 -34.56 26.26
N LEU A 28 -21.92 -34.46 27.05
CA LEU A 28 -23.32 -34.64 26.67
C LEU A 28 -23.75 -33.53 25.69
N SER A 29 -24.33 -33.93 24.55
CA SER A 29 -24.95 -33.06 23.58
C SER A 29 -26.23 -32.42 24.14
N ARG A 30 -26.26 -31.09 24.24
CA ARG A 30 -27.49 -30.30 24.41
C ARG A 30 -28.07 -29.96 23.03
N PRO A 31 -29.35 -30.22 22.75
CA PRO A 31 -29.98 -29.78 21.51
C PRO A 31 -30.89 -28.57 21.76
N PHE A 32 -30.53 -27.39 21.27
CA PHE A 32 -31.40 -26.20 21.09
C PHE A 32 -30.62 -25.23 20.20
N SER A 33 -31.13 -24.51 19.21
CA SER A 33 -32.45 -24.37 18.58
C SER A 33 -32.15 -23.80 17.19
N ALA A 34 -32.84 -24.27 16.15
CA ALA A 34 -32.70 -23.73 14.81
C ALA A 34 -33.43 -22.37 14.73
N THR A 35 -32.70 -21.28 14.94
CA THR A 35 -33.12 -19.97 14.45
C THR A 35 -33.03 -20.00 12.92
N PRO A 36 -34.08 -19.63 12.16
CA PRO A 36 -33.97 -19.60 10.71
C PRO A 36 -32.88 -18.58 10.34
N ALA A 37 -31.82 -19.07 9.70
CA ALA A 37 -30.76 -18.22 9.16
C ALA A 37 -31.41 -17.12 8.31
N ALA A 38 -31.16 -15.86 8.68
CA ALA A 38 -31.50 -14.71 7.85
C ALA A 38 -31.04 -15.03 6.42
N SER A 39 -31.96 -14.93 5.47
CA SER A 39 -31.81 -15.33 4.06
C SER A 39 -30.38 -15.11 3.55
N ALA A 40 -29.57 -16.17 3.54
CA ALA A 40 -28.22 -16.13 3.03
C ALA A 40 -28.32 -15.69 1.57
N GLN A 41 -27.77 -14.52 1.25
CA GLN A 41 -27.71 -14.07 -0.13
C GLN A 41 -26.90 -15.13 -0.89
N GLN A 42 -27.58 -15.85 -1.80
CA GLN A 42 -26.98 -16.94 -2.55
C GLN A 42 -25.89 -16.35 -3.45
N TYR A 43 -24.65 -16.69 -3.16
CA TYR A 43 -23.54 -16.45 -4.08
C TYR A 43 -23.32 -17.69 -4.92
N GLU A 44 -22.93 -17.49 -6.17
CA GLU A 44 -22.56 -18.56 -7.09
C GLU A 44 -21.05 -18.77 -6.99
N ARG A 45 -20.64 -19.98 -6.60
CA ARG A 45 -19.22 -20.35 -6.56
C ARG A 45 -18.81 -21.04 -7.85
N ILE A 46 -17.88 -20.43 -8.55
CA ILE A 46 -17.38 -20.87 -9.85
C ILE A 46 -15.90 -21.23 -9.71
N GLN A 47 -15.47 -22.33 -10.31
CA GLN A 47 -14.05 -22.69 -10.37
C GLN A 47 -13.47 -22.26 -11.72
N VAL A 48 -12.49 -21.36 -11.68
CA VAL A 48 -11.75 -20.90 -12.85
C VAL A 48 -10.49 -21.75 -13.00
N PRO A 49 -10.32 -22.51 -14.10
CA PRO A 49 -9.17 -23.38 -14.29
C PRO A 49 -7.89 -22.56 -14.59
N CYS A 50 -6.87 -22.72 -13.76
CA CYS A 50 -5.57 -22.05 -13.86
C CYS A 50 -4.59 -22.82 -14.77
N ARG A 51 -5.05 -23.27 -15.94
CA ARG A 51 -4.29 -24.13 -16.87
C ARG A 51 -3.64 -25.31 -16.12
N SER A 52 -2.31 -25.33 -16.01
CA SER A 52 -1.55 -26.38 -15.32
C SER A 52 -1.44 -26.20 -13.80
N ASN A 53 -1.76 -25.02 -13.26
CA ASN A 53 -1.60 -24.68 -11.84
C ASN A 53 -2.88 -24.90 -11.02
N GLY A 54 -3.74 -25.86 -11.38
CA GLY A 54 -4.97 -26.15 -10.62
C GLY A 54 -6.14 -25.22 -10.94
N SER A 55 -6.93 -24.82 -9.95
CA SER A 55 -8.09 -23.92 -10.11
C SER A 55 -8.16 -22.88 -8.99
N VAL A 56 -8.80 -21.75 -9.28
CA VAL A 56 -9.10 -20.66 -8.33
C VAL A 56 -10.60 -20.51 -8.23
N THR A 57 -11.12 -20.32 -7.01
CA THR A 57 -12.55 -20.14 -6.79
C THR A 57 -12.94 -18.67 -6.88
N VAL A 58 -14.00 -18.38 -7.62
CA VAL A 58 -14.61 -17.06 -7.72
C VAL A 58 -16.01 -17.16 -7.14
N ASP A 59 -16.35 -16.26 -6.22
CA ASP A 59 -17.69 -16.18 -5.62
C ASP A 59 -18.41 -14.95 -6.19
N VAL A 60 -19.51 -15.18 -6.91
CA VAL A 60 -20.29 -14.15 -7.59
C VAL A 60 -21.55 -13.83 -6.81
N PHE A 61 -21.66 -12.58 -6.36
CA PHE A 61 -22.81 -12.02 -5.67
C PHE A 61 -23.59 -11.17 -6.67
N HIS A 62 -24.60 -11.78 -7.30
CA HIS A 62 -25.40 -11.13 -8.33
C HIS A 62 -26.19 -9.93 -7.79
N ALA A 63 -26.16 -8.83 -8.55
CA ALA A 63 -27.06 -7.72 -8.32
C ALA A 63 -28.50 -8.08 -8.69
N THR A 64 -29.46 -7.30 -8.18
CA THR A 64 -30.88 -7.46 -8.50
C THR A 64 -31.22 -7.05 -9.94
N THR A 65 -30.41 -6.17 -10.54
CA THR A 65 -30.68 -5.61 -11.87
C THR A 65 -29.81 -6.27 -12.93
N PRO A 66 -30.38 -6.74 -14.06
CA PRO A 66 -29.60 -7.24 -15.18
C PRO A 66 -28.76 -6.12 -15.77
N SER A 67 -27.54 -6.44 -16.21
CA SER A 67 -26.57 -5.41 -16.63
C SER A 67 -26.33 -4.40 -15.51
N SER A 68 -25.90 -4.84 -14.33
CA SER A 68 -25.33 -3.99 -13.27
C SER A 68 -23.81 -3.81 -13.48
N PRO A 69 -23.17 -2.79 -12.89
CA PRO A 69 -21.71 -2.75 -12.88
C PRO A 69 -21.16 -3.96 -12.12
N VAL A 70 -19.91 -4.32 -12.40
CA VAL A 70 -19.19 -5.41 -11.74
C VAL A 70 -18.11 -4.82 -10.85
N LEU A 71 -18.04 -5.30 -9.61
CA LEU A 71 -17.00 -4.93 -8.65
C LEU A 71 -16.19 -6.16 -8.28
N LEU A 72 -14.89 -6.12 -8.58
CA LEU A 72 -13.97 -7.13 -8.12
C LEU A 72 -13.60 -6.83 -6.67
N TYR A 73 -13.74 -7.82 -5.79
CA TYR A 73 -13.32 -7.72 -4.40
C TYR A 73 -12.16 -8.68 -4.14
N LEU A 74 -11.03 -8.12 -3.70
CA LEU A 74 -9.81 -8.84 -3.39
C LEU A 74 -9.61 -8.86 -1.86
N PRO A 75 -9.68 -10.04 -1.21
CA PRO A 75 -9.57 -10.16 0.24
C PRO A 75 -8.20 -9.71 0.78
N PRO A 76 -8.07 -9.45 2.10
CA PRO A 76 -6.83 -8.98 2.72
C PRO A 76 -5.62 -9.92 2.62
N GLY A 77 -5.86 -11.20 2.30
CA GLY A 77 -4.81 -12.23 2.24
C GLY A 77 -4.49 -12.83 3.62
N PRO A 78 -3.38 -13.55 3.76
CA PRO A 78 -3.00 -14.24 5.01
C PRO A 78 -2.63 -13.33 6.19
N VAL A 79 -2.52 -12.00 5.97
CA VAL A 79 -2.09 -11.03 6.99
C VAL A 79 -3.08 -10.90 8.16
N LEU A 80 -4.38 -11.04 7.88
CA LEU A 80 -5.43 -10.91 8.89
C LEU A 80 -6.12 -12.25 9.16
N PRO A 81 -6.60 -12.48 10.40
CA PRO A 81 -7.48 -13.60 10.68
C PRO A 81 -8.72 -13.53 9.80
N GLN A 82 -8.99 -14.59 9.05
CA GLN A 82 -10.17 -14.64 8.18
C GLN A 82 -11.43 -14.91 9.00
N SER A 83 -12.37 -13.98 8.95
CA SER A 83 -13.73 -14.15 9.47
C SER A 83 -14.70 -14.15 8.29
N ALA A 84 -15.27 -15.32 7.99
CA ALA A 84 -16.22 -15.47 6.89
C ALA A 84 -17.47 -14.60 7.08
N ASP A 85 -17.92 -14.41 8.34
CA ASP A 85 -19.10 -13.61 8.66
C ASP A 85 -18.83 -12.11 8.45
N GLU A 86 -17.69 -11.59 8.92
CA GLU A 86 -17.31 -10.20 8.68
C GLU A 86 -17.17 -9.92 7.17
N GLU A 87 -16.48 -10.80 6.45
CA GLU A 87 -16.29 -10.65 5.02
C GLU A 87 -17.62 -10.72 4.25
N HIS A 88 -18.51 -11.63 4.62
CA HIS A 88 -19.85 -11.72 4.02
C HIS A 88 -20.67 -10.44 4.28
N ASN A 89 -20.61 -9.89 5.49
CA ASN A 89 -21.28 -8.63 5.84
C ASN A 89 -20.72 -7.45 5.03
N LEU A 90 -19.41 -7.41 4.82
CA LEU A 90 -18.74 -6.40 4.01
C LEU A 90 -19.22 -6.49 2.56
N ILE A 91 -19.12 -7.66 1.94
CA ILE A 91 -19.51 -7.88 0.55
C ILE A 91 -20.98 -7.56 0.35
N THR A 92 -21.85 -8.00 1.27
CA THR A 92 -23.29 -7.72 1.21
C THR A 92 -23.59 -6.23 1.30
N THR A 93 -22.91 -5.51 2.20
CA THR A 93 -23.07 -4.06 2.35
C THR A 93 -22.57 -3.33 1.09
N LEU A 94 -21.41 -3.74 0.57
CA LEU A 94 -20.83 -3.18 -0.64
C LEU A 94 -21.72 -3.41 -1.87
N ALA A 95 -22.23 -4.64 -2.05
CA ALA A 95 -23.14 -4.99 -3.16
C ALA A 95 -24.43 -4.16 -3.11
N LYS A 96 -25.03 -4.02 -1.92
CA LYS A 96 -26.24 -3.20 -1.74
C LYS A 96 -26.01 -1.72 -2.03
N ALA A 97 -24.93 -1.14 -1.51
CA ALA A 97 -24.63 0.28 -1.68
C ALA A 97 -24.22 0.64 -3.12
N SER A 98 -23.47 -0.26 -3.77
CA SER A 98 -23.01 -0.05 -5.15
C SER A 98 -24.05 -0.41 -6.22
N ALA A 99 -25.09 -1.18 -5.86
CA ALA A 99 -26.01 -1.81 -6.81
C ALA A 99 -25.27 -2.60 -7.91
N ALA A 100 -24.13 -3.18 -7.55
CA ALA A 100 -23.22 -3.88 -8.46
C ALA A 100 -23.20 -5.38 -8.16
N THR A 101 -22.87 -6.17 -9.18
CA THR A 101 -22.50 -7.58 -9.00
C THR A 101 -21.10 -7.59 -8.40
N VAL A 102 -20.95 -8.13 -7.18
CA VAL A 102 -19.65 -8.22 -6.52
C VAL A 102 -19.05 -9.59 -6.79
N VAL A 103 -17.81 -9.60 -7.28
CA VAL A 103 -17.07 -10.82 -7.60
C VAL A 103 -15.88 -10.91 -6.68
N ARG A 104 -15.94 -11.84 -5.72
CA ARG A 104 -14.83 -12.13 -4.82
C ARG A 104 -13.88 -13.11 -5.50
N ILE A 105 -12.62 -12.72 -5.65
CA ILE A 105 -11.58 -13.58 -6.19
C ILE A 105 -10.79 -14.20 -5.04
N ASN A 106 -10.89 -15.52 -4.87
CA ASN A 106 -10.16 -16.25 -3.84
C ASN A 106 -8.76 -16.61 -4.33
N TYR A 107 -7.95 -15.58 -4.61
CA TYR A 107 -6.58 -15.75 -5.07
C TYR A 107 -5.76 -16.54 -4.04
N ARG A 108 -4.77 -17.30 -4.51
CA ARG A 108 -3.95 -18.15 -3.64
C ARG A 108 -2.68 -17.41 -3.22
N ALA A 109 -2.56 -17.12 -1.93
CA ALA A 109 -1.37 -16.57 -1.32
C ALA A 109 -1.05 -17.39 -0.07
N SER A 110 0.02 -18.19 -0.13
CA SER A 110 0.45 -19.07 0.96
C SER A 110 1.92 -19.46 0.77
N PRO A 111 2.56 -20.13 1.74
CA PRO A 111 3.92 -20.66 1.53
C PRO A 111 4.04 -21.60 0.32
N ALA A 112 2.95 -22.26 -0.08
CA ALA A 112 2.90 -23.11 -1.28
C ALA A 112 2.60 -22.32 -2.57
N HIS A 113 2.03 -21.12 -2.43
CA HIS A 113 1.62 -20.23 -3.52
C HIS A 113 2.20 -18.84 -3.30
N GLN A 114 3.52 -18.74 -3.48
CA GLN A 114 4.31 -17.52 -3.38
C GLN A 114 4.10 -16.62 -4.62
N TYR A 115 4.55 -15.36 -4.54
CA TYR A 115 4.60 -14.48 -5.71
C TYR A 115 5.41 -15.12 -6.85
N PRO A 116 4.99 -14.97 -8.12
CA PRO A 116 3.89 -14.15 -8.65
C PRO A 116 2.53 -14.86 -8.76
N THR A 117 2.32 -16.00 -8.09
CA THR A 117 1.07 -16.79 -8.18
C THR A 117 -0.20 -15.96 -7.90
N PRO A 118 -0.28 -15.14 -6.82
CA PRO A 118 -1.46 -14.32 -6.55
C PRO A 118 -1.78 -13.35 -7.70
N CYS A 119 -0.76 -12.76 -8.33
CA CYS A 119 -0.94 -11.85 -9.46
C CYS A 119 -1.56 -12.57 -10.66
N HIS A 120 -1.05 -13.76 -10.99
CA HIS A 120 -1.55 -14.57 -12.08
C HIS A 120 -2.99 -15.04 -11.84
N ASP A 121 -3.31 -15.45 -10.62
CA ASP A 121 -4.67 -15.87 -10.24
C ASP A 121 -5.67 -14.72 -10.41
N VAL A 122 -5.32 -13.51 -9.97
CA VAL A 122 -6.18 -12.32 -10.11
C VAL A 122 -6.36 -11.93 -11.57
N LEU A 123 -5.29 -11.92 -12.38
CA LEU A 123 -5.38 -11.61 -13.82
C LEU A 123 -6.23 -12.64 -14.58
N LEU A 124 -6.07 -13.93 -14.27
CA LEU A 124 -6.88 -14.97 -14.89
C LEU A 124 -8.36 -14.83 -14.53
N CYS A 125 -8.67 -14.58 -13.26
CA CYS A 125 -10.05 -14.37 -12.83
C CYS A 125 -10.63 -13.09 -13.42
N TYR A 126 -9.81 -12.05 -13.57
CA TYR A 126 -10.19 -10.81 -14.26
C TYR A 126 -10.60 -11.07 -15.71
N ASP A 127 -9.80 -11.82 -16.46
CA ASP A 127 -10.13 -12.19 -17.84
C ASP A 127 -11.40 -13.03 -17.90
N TRP A 128 -11.55 -14.01 -16.99
CA TRP A 128 -12.78 -14.79 -16.89
C TRP A 128 -14.02 -13.90 -16.64
N VAL A 129 -13.93 -12.94 -15.71
CA VAL A 129 -15.02 -11.98 -15.43
C VAL A 129 -15.37 -11.16 -16.67
N ARG A 130 -14.38 -10.73 -17.44
CA ARG A 130 -14.61 -9.97 -18.68
C ARG A 130 -15.34 -10.79 -19.73
N GLU A 131 -14.98 -12.06 -19.87
CA GLU A 131 -15.55 -12.96 -20.86
C GLU A 131 -16.97 -13.43 -20.50
N HIS A 132 -17.31 -13.49 -19.20
CA HIS A 132 -18.57 -14.11 -18.75
C HIS A 132 -19.58 -13.11 -18.15
N LEU A 133 -19.13 -12.01 -17.53
CA LEU A 133 -20.00 -11.08 -16.80
C LEU A 133 -20.13 -9.69 -17.46
N LEU A 134 -19.23 -9.34 -18.39
CA LEU A 134 -19.22 -8.05 -19.08
C LEU A 134 -19.64 -8.13 -20.55
N VAL A 135 -20.42 -9.15 -20.89
CA VAL A 135 -20.97 -9.40 -22.22
C VAL A 135 -22.50 -9.31 -22.20
N ASP A 136 -23.10 -8.78 -23.26
CA ASP A 136 -24.55 -8.78 -23.45
C ASP A 136 -25.05 -10.14 -23.99
N ASP A 137 -26.37 -10.31 -24.15
CA ASP A 137 -26.99 -11.54 -24.67
C ASP A 137 -26.51 -11.90 -26.09
N PHE A 138 -25.91 -10.96 -26.81
CA PHE A 138 -25.32 -11.12 -28.14
C PHE A 138 -23.78 -11.21 -28.11
N ASN A 139 -23.20 -11.41 -26.93
CA ASN A 139 -21.77 -11.50 -26.67
C ASN A 139 -20.97 -10.22 -27.01
N ARG A 140 -21.61 -9.06 -26.94
CA ARG A 140 -20.97 -7.75 -27.16
C ARG A 140 -20.51 -7.16 -25.82
N PRO A 141 -19.31 -6.55 -25.76
CA PRO A 141 -18.75 -6.05 -24.52
C PRO A 141 -19.37 -4.72 -24.08
N TYR A 142 -19.70 -4.56 -22.79
CA TYR A 142 -20.19 -3.29 -22.22
C TYR A 142 -19.07 -2.28 -21.96
N LEU A 143 -19.10 -1.12 -22.61
CA LEU A 143 -18.15 -0.02 -22.37
C LEU A 143 -18.12 0.37 -20.87
N ALA A 144 -16.95 0.14 -20.25
CA ALA A 144 -16.50 0.52 -18.90
C ALA A 144 -17.49 0.37 -17.73
N ARG A 145 -17.63 -0.84 -17.17
CA ARG A 145 -18.46 -1.10 -15.98
C ARG A 145 -17.77 -1.95 -14.92
N LEU A 146 -16.46 -1.79 -14.76
CA LEU A 146 -15.66 -2.59 -13.86
C LEU A 146 -14.94 -1.70 -12.85
N GLY A 147 -15.16 -1.98 -11.58
CA GLY A 147 -14.38 -1.43 -10.47
C GLY A 147 -13.62 -2.52 -9.74
N VAL A 148 -12.60 -2.13 -9.00
CA VAL A 148 -11.84 -3.03 -8.14
C VAL A 148 -11.76 -2.48 -6.71
N CYS A 149 -11.93 -3.38 -5.76
CA CYS A 149 -11.84 -3.13 -4.33
C CYS A 149 -10.84 -4.10 -3.70
N GLY A 150 -10.02 -3.64 -2.77
CA GLY A 150 -9.10 -4.52 -2.06
C GLY A 150 -8.55 -3.94 -0.76
N GLU A 151 -8.06 -4.83 0.10
CA GLU A 151 -7.43 -4.49 1.37
C GLU A 151 -6.06 -5.16 1.52
N LEU A 152 -5.08 -4.50 2.14
CA LEU A 152 -3.73 -5.07 2.39
C LEU A 152 -3.11 -5.70 1.13
N ILE A 153 -2.90 -7.04 1.12
CA ILE A 153 -2.38 -7.77 -0.05
C ILE A 153 -3.37 -7.70 -1.22
N GLY A 154 -4.67 -7.88 -0.95
CA GLY A 154 -5.72 -7.65 -1.95
C GLY A 154 -5.76 -6.21 -2.43
N GLY A 155 -5.38 -5.25 -1.58
CA GLY A 155 -5.19 -3.84 -1.94
C GLY A 155 -4.01 -3.63 -2.88
N SER A 156 -2.92 -4.38 -2.69
CA SER A 156 -1.79 -4.42 -3.63
C SER A 156 -2.23 -4.96 -5.00
N LEU A 157 -2.87 -6.13 -5.01
CA LEU A 157 -3.36 -6.77 -6.23
C LEU A 157 -4.42 -5.90 -6.93
N ALA A 158 -5.27 -5.21 -6.18
CA ALA A 158 -6.25 -4.26 -6.72
C ALA A 158 -5.55 -3.06 -7.37
N THR A 159 -4.50 -2.55 -6.72
CA THR A 159 -3.69 -1.46 -7.24
C THR A 159 -2.97 -1.89 -8.52
N MET A 160 -2.32 -3.05 -8.52
CA MET A 160 -1.69 -3.65 -9.69
C MET A 160 -2.69 -3.72 -10.86
N LEU A 161 -3.84 -4.33 -10.64
CA LEU A 161 -4.86 -4.52 -11.66
C LEU A 161 -5.39 -3.17 -12.20
N ALA A 162 -5.64 -2.20 -11.32
CA ALA A 162 -6.09 -0.87 -11.69
C ALA A 162 -5.04 -0.07 -12.48
N LEU A 163 -3.75 -0.32 -12.27
CA LEU A 163 -2.68 0.32 -13.04
C LEU A 163 -2.53 -0.34 -14.42
N THR A 164 -2.56 -1.66 -14.50
CA THR A 164 -2.26 -2.38 -15.75
C THR A 164 -3.47 -2.52 -16.67
N GLU A 165 -4.67 -2.68 -16.11
CA GLU A 165 -5.91 -2.94 -16.86
C GLU A 165 -6.81 -1.70 -16.96
N CYS A 166 -6.24 -0.54 -17.26
CA CYS A 166 -6.95 0.75 -17.39
C CYS A 166 -6.84 1.35 -18.81
N HIS A 167 -7.38 0.66 -19.83
CA HIS A 167 -7.31 1.13 -21.21
C HIS A 167 -8.42 2.11 -21.61
N VAL A 168 -8.05 3.14 -22.38
CA VAL A 168 -8.98 4.09 -23.00
C VAL A 168 -9.84 3.38 -24.05
N GLY A 169 -11.16 3.64 -24.03
CA GLY A 169 -12.09 3.14 -25.03
C GLY A 169 -12.36 1.63 -24.98
N GLN A 170 -11.90 0.94 -23.93
CA GLN A 170 -12.14 -0.49 -23.72
C GLN A 170 -12.90 -0.75 -22.42
N THR A 171 -13.44 -1.96 -22.29
CA THR A 171 -14.11 -2.47 -21.10
C THR A 171 -13.04 -2.86 -20.06
N ARG A 172 -12.62 -1.87 -19.28
CA ARG A 172 -11.48 -1.94 -18.36
C ARG A 172 -11.81 -1.30 -17.02
N ILE A 173 -10.85 -1.31 -16.09
CA ILE A 173 -11.05 -0.79 -14.74
C ILE A 173 -11.22 0.73 -14.81
N GLY A 174 -12.40 1.20 -14.40
CA GLY A 174 -12.74 2.63 -14.37
C GLY A 174 -12.58 3.28 -12.99
N ALA A 175 -12.70 2.48 -11.93
CA ALA A 175 -12.60 2.96 -10.55
C ALA A 175 -11.90 1.93 -9.64
N ALA A 176 -11.08 2.41 -8.72
CA ALA A 176 -10.37 1.60 -7.74
C ALA A 176 -10.58 2.14 -6.32
N ALA A 177 -11.03 1.30 -5.39
CA ALA A 177 -11.11 1.62 -3.97
C ALA A 177 -10.21 0.68 -3.15
N VAL A 178 -9.16 1.21 -2.54
CA VAL A 178 -8.17 0.41 -1.83
C VAL A 178 -8.05 0.85 -0.37
N ASN A 179 -8.11 -0.09 0.56
CA ASN A 179 -7.99 0.15 2.00
C ASN A 179 -6.66 -0.36 2.54
N ASN A 180 -5.86 0.50 3.16
CA ASN A 180 -4.49 0.20 3.62
C ASN A 180 -3.71 -0.68 2.62
N PRO A 181 -3.57 -0.24 1.36
CA PRO A 181 -2.94 -1.08 0.35
C PRO A 181 -1.46 -1.28 0.69
N LEU A 182 -1.01 -2.53 0.61
CA LEU A 182 0.41 -2.86 0.77
C LEU A 182 1.11 -2.69 -0.58
N VAL A 183 1.48 -1.46 -0.91
CA VAL A 183 2.02 -1.12 -2.24
C VAL A 183 3.53 -1.23 -2.37
N ASP A 184 4.22 -1.53 -1.27
CA ASP A 184 5.65 -1.70 -1.19
C ASP A 184 6.02 -2.79 -0.19
N TRP A 185 6.78 -3.79 -0.65
CA TRP A 185 7.34 -4.86 0.18
C TRP A 185 8.74 -4.54 0.72
N VAL A 186 9.32 -3.40 0.31
CA VAL A 186 10.56 -2.85 0.85
C VAL A 186 10.20 -1.99 2.06
N PHE A 187 10.27 -2.58 3.25
CA PHE A 187 9.94 -1.87 4.47
C PHE A 187 11.08 -0.95 4.91
N PRO A 188 10.77 0.18 5.59
CA PRO A 188 11.79 1.14 6.02
C PRO A 188 12.91 0.55 6.89
N ASP A 189 12.64 -0.52 7.64
CA ASP A 189 13.60 -1.16 8.53
C ASP A 189 14.73 -1.89 7.77
N ASP A 190 14.51 -2.26 6.50
CA ASP A 190 15.47 -3.01 5.68
C ASP A 190 16.35 -2.09 4.82
N LEU A 191 16.07 -0.79 4.80
CA LEU A 191 16.90 0.18 4.08
C LEU A 191 18.14 0.53 4.91
N PRO A 192 19.37 0.27 4.40
CA PRO A 192 20.56 0.69 5.11
C PRO A 192 20.56 2.22 5.26
N ILE A 193 20.78 2.69 6.49
CA ILE A 193 21.01 4.11 6.74
C ILE A 193 22.44 4.39 6.26
N VAL A 194 22.56 4.95 5.06
CA VAL A 194 23.85 5.30 4.44
C VAL A 194 24.11 6.78 4.68
N LYS A 195 25.30 7.12 5.16
CA LYS A 195 25.71 8.53 5.29
C LYS A 195 25.87 9.15 3.90
N PRO A 196 25.59 10.45 3.73
CA PRO A 196 25.77 11.12 2.43
C PRO A 196 27.16 10.90 1.82
N GLU A 197 28.19 10.80 2.67
CA GLU A 197 29.61 10.61 2.31
C GLU A 197 29.93 9.24 1.69
N GLU A 198 29.10 8.22 1.95
CA GLU A 198 29.33 6.82 1.52
C GLU A 198 28.63 6.51 0.19
N LEU A 199 27.92 7.47 -0.38
CA LEU A 199 27.24 7.32 -1.65
C LEU A 199 28.25 7.44 -2.81
N PRO A 200 28.19 6.53 -3.80
CA PRO A 200 29.00 6.70 -5.00
C PRO A 200 28.62 8.01 -5.68
N GLU A 201 29.63 8.83 -6.01
CA GLU A 201 29.43 10.02 -6.83
C GLU A 201 28.76 9.60 -8.15
N PRO A 202 27.69 10.30 -8.56
CA PRO A 202 27.01 9.96 -9.81
C PRO A 202 27.99 10.08 -10.98
N LEU A 203 27.91 9.13 -11.92
CA LEU A 203 28.74 9.17 -13.13
C LEU A 203 28.43 10.38 -14.03
N TYR A 204 27.28 11.04 -13.83
CA TYR A 204 26.83 12.23 -14.55
C TYR A 204 26.10 13.20 -13.60
N GLY A 205 26.46 14.49 -13.64
CA GLY A 205 25.88 15.53 -12.76
C GLY A 205 24.36 15.74 -12.90
N ASP A 206 23.77 15.35 -14.03
CA ASP A 206 22.32 15.42 -14.26
C ASP A 206 21.54 14.30 -13.52
N GLU A 207 22.21 13.27 -13.00
CA GLU A 207 21.56 12.18 -12.26
C GLU A 207 21.24 12.53 -10.79
N THR A 208 22.00 13.45 -10.18
CA THR A 208 21.83 13.82 -8.77
C THR A 208 20.87 14.97 -8.53
N GLU A 209 20.78 15.95 -9.43
CA GLU A 209 20.10 17.20 -9.10
C GLU A 209 18.95 17.50 -10.05
N PHE A 210 17.82 16.87 -9.76
CA PHE A 210 16.55 17.56 -9.93
C PHE A 210 16.06 17.78 -8.50
N PRO A 211 15.59 18.99 -8.14
CA PRO A 211 14.91 19.18 -6.86
C PRO A 211 13.93 18.02 -6.76
N ALA A 212 13.97 17.25 -5.67
CA ALA A 212 12.85 16.40 -5.34
C ALA A 212 11.67 17.38 -5.29
N ASP A 213 10.89 17.46 -6.39
CA ASP A 213 9.98 18.56 -6.71
C ASP A 213 9.38 19.09 -5.41
N GLU A 214 9.55 20.40 -5.14
CA GLU A 214 9.35 21.23 -3.93
C GLU A 214 8.18 20.89 -2.96
N ASP A 215 7.37 19.90 -3.27
CA ASP A 215 6.18 19.47 -2.57
C ASP A 215 6.45 18.37 -1.53
N ILE A 216 7.60 18.43 -0.84
CA ILE A 216 7.75 17.80 0.49
C ILE A 216 6.86 18.56 1.49
N ALA A 217 6.64 19.85 1.26
CA ALA A 217 5.68 20.68 1.98
C ALA A 217 4.27 20.07 1.95
N GLY A 218 3.80 19.46 0.86
CA GLY A 218 2.51 18.76 0.82
C GLY A 218 2.44 17.52 1.72
N SER A 219 3.49 16.72 1.80
CA SER A 219 3.55 15.55 2.71
C SER A 219 3.63 16.00 4.17
N SER A 220 4.45 17.02 4.44
CA SER A 220 4.57 17.63 5.76
C SER A 220 3.28 18.34 6.18
N ALA A 221 2.58 19.02 5.28
CA ALA A 221 1.29 19.67 5.52
C ALA A 221 0.17 18.64 5.75
N LEU A 222 0.20 17.50 5.06
CA LEU A 222 -0.75 16.41 5.29
C LEU A 222 -0.48 15.69 6.62
N GLN A 223 0.79 15.42 6.94
CA GLN A 223 1.24 14.89 8.24
C GLN A 223 0.97 15.89 9.37
N GLU A 224 1.11 17.20 9.13
CA GLU A 224 0.86 18.27 10.09
C GLU A 224 -0.64 18.54 10.26
N ALA A 225 -1.45 18.40 9.20
CA ALA A 225 -2.92 18.41 9.30
C ALA A 225 -3.42 17.20 10.10
N THR A 226 -2.85 16.02 9.84
CA THR A 226 -3.11 14.80 10.59
C THR A 226 -2.69 14.92 12.06
N ARG A 227 -1.51 15.51 12.30
CA ARG A 227 -1.00 15.80 13.65
C ARG A 227 -1.86 16.85 14.36
N LYS A 228 -2.30 17.92 13.68
CA LYS A 228 -3.24 18.92 14.22
C LYS A 228 -4.61 18.31 14.55
N ALA A 229 -5.08 17.37 13.74
CA ALA A 229 -6.30 16.60 14.05
C ALA A 229 -6.10 15.75 15.33
N LEU A 230 -4.95 15.10 15.48
CA LEU A 230 -4.57 14.33 16.69
C LEU A 230 -4.31 15.22 17.93
N GLU A 231 -3.75 16.42 17.75
CA GLU A 231 -3.45 17.37 18.83
C GLU A 231 -4.69 18.13 19.31
N SER A 232 -5.68 18.36 18.44
CA SER A 232 -6.95 19.00 18.80
C SER A 232 -7.75 18.20 19.85
N GLU A 233 -7.44 16.92 20.02
CA GLU A 233 -8.03 16.06 21.06
C GLU A 233 -7.26 16.06 22.38
N ARG A 234 -6.00 16.50 22.39
CA ARG A 234 -5.17 16.57 23.60
C ARG A 234 -5.20 17.98 24.18
N LYS A 235 -6.24 18.33 24.93
CA LYS A 235 -6.21 19.51 25.82
C LYS A 235 -5.16 19.28 26.93
N GLY A 236 -3.94 19.80 26.73
CA GLY A 236 -2.90 19.75 27.78
C GLY A 236 -1.58 20.43 27.44
N ARG A 237 -1.35 21.59 28.07
CA ARG A 237 -0.08 22.32 28.32
C ARG A 237 1.09 22.15 27.33
N LYS A 238 1.36 23.22 26.58
CA LYS A 238 2.60 23.48 25.84
C LYS A 238 3.84 23.40 26.76
N LYS A 239 4.72 22.42 26.55
CA LYS A 239 6.10 22.43 27.06
C LYS A 239 7.07 22.93 25.98
N LYS A 240 8.10 23.64 26.43
CA LYS A 240 9.13 24.30 25.61
C LYS A 240 9.97 23.29 24.82
N SER A 241 10.29 23.67 23.58
CA SER A 241 10.98 22.92 22.53
C SER A 241 12.36 22.41 22.95
N ALA A 242 12.54 21.09 23.01
CA ALA A 242 13.83 20.43 22.77
C ALA A 242 14.01 20.28 21.25
N SER A 243 15.25 20.13 20.79
CA SER A 243 15.59 19.86 19.37
C SER A 243 14.64 18.81 18.80
N LYS A 244 13.91 19.16 17.73
CA LYS A 244 12.91 18.26 17.13
C LYS A 244 13.63 17.08 16.50
N ALA A 245 13.75 15.96 17.21
CA ALA A 245 14.12 14.68 16.60
C ALA A 245 13.28 14.45 15.33
N GLN A 246 13.87 13.80 14.32
CA GLN A 246 13.17 13.46 13.08
C GLN A 246 11.81 12.82 13.41
N PRO A 247 10.72 13.23 12.75
CA PRO A 247 9.42 12.62 12.97
C PRO A 247 9.51 11.14 12.59
N LEU A 248 9.17 10.25 13.52
CA LEU A 248 9.07 8.82 13.27
C LEU A 248 8.14 8.57 12.08
N THR A 249 8.51 7.62 11.21
CA THR A 249 7.64 7.15 10.13
C THR A 249 6.41 6.46 10.72
N SER A 250 5.31 6.38 9.97
CA SER A 250 4.13 5.64 10.40
C SER A 250 4.45 4.18 10.73
N TRP A 251 5.38 3.59 9.96
CA TRP A 251 5.89 2.24 10.16
C TRP A 251 6.48 2.04 11.56
N GLN A 252 7.32 2.98 11.99
CA GLN A 252 7.95 2.93 13.32
C GLN A 252 6.98 3.36 14.43
N ALA A 253 6.16 4.38 14.19
CA ALA A 253 5.23 4.91 15.19
C ALA A 253 4.08 3.96 15.52
N HIS A 254 3.69 3.11 14.56
CA HIS A 254 2.55 2.21 14.67
C HIS A 254 2.90 0.73 14.40
N GLY A 255 4.18 0.37 14.51
CA GLY A 255 4.64 -1.01 14.31
C GLY A 255 4.04 -2.01 15.31
N ASP A 256 3.83 -1.59 16.55
CA ASP A 256 3.27 -2.42 17.64
C ASP A 256 1.72 -2.51 17.62
N ASN A 257 1.09 -2.21 16.49
CA ASN A 257 -0.37 -2.24 16.38
C ASN A 257 -0.91 -3.68 16.52
N ALA A 258 -1.99 -3.85 17.30
CA ALA A 258 -2.59 -5.15 17.56
C ALA A 258 -3.28 -5.81 16.35
N VAL A 259 -3.61 -5.05 15.28
CA VAL A 259 -4.34 -5.57 14.12
C VAL A 259 -3.40 -5.94 12.96
N ILE A 260 -2.47 -5.06 12.63
CA ILE A 260 -1.45 -5.27 11.58
C ILE A 260 -0.05 -4.90 12.13
N PRO A 261 0.54 -5.75 12.99
CA PRO A 261 1.89 -5.50 13.48
C PRO A 261 2.90 -5.48 12.32
N SER A 262 3.89 -4.60 12.36
CA SER A 262 4.98 -4.56 11.37
C SER A 262 5.72 -5.90 11.30
N LEU A 263 5.92 -6.56 12.45
CA LEU A 263 6.52 -7.89 12.54
C LEU A 263 5.74 -8.94 11.75
N THR A 264 4.40 -8.88 11.77
CA THR A 264 3.55 -9.80 10.99
C THR A 264 3.71 -9.54 9.51
N LEU A 265 3.75 -8.27 9.08
CA LEU A 265 3.96 -7.91 7.68
C LEU A 265 5.34 -8.37 7.17
N SER A 266 6.39 -8.19 7.96
CA SER A 266 7.74 -8.69 7.65
C SER A 266 7.78 -10.23 7.60
N GLY A 267 7.10 -10.91 8.53
CA GLY A 267 7.00 -12.37 8.50
C GLY A 267 6.25 -12.90 7.27
N GLU A 268 5.14 -12.27 6.89
CA GLU A 268 4.39 -12.63 5.67
C GLU A 268 5.20 -12.38 4.40
N ARG A 269 6.04 -11.34 4.37
CA ARG A 269 6.98 -11.13 3.25
C ARG A 269 7.92 -12.32 3.09
N ASP A 270 8.57 -12.75 4.17
CA ASP A 270 9.52 -13.87 4.13
C ASP A 270 8.84 -15.20 3.74
N VAL A 271 7.54 -15.32 3.99
CA VAL A 271 6.72 -16.47 3.57
C VAL A 271 6.30 -16.39 2.10
N LEU A 272 5.90 -15.21 1.61
CA LEU A 272 5.29 -15.04 0.30
C LEU A 272 6.30 -14.85 -0.84
N PHE A 273 7.57 -14.60 -0.52
CA PHE A 273 8.62 -14.38 -1.50
C PHE A 273 9.78 -15.33 -1.24
N SER A 274 10.29 -15.97 -2.30
CA SER A 274 11.45 -16.85 -2.18
C SER A 274 12.76 -16.07 -2.13
N ARG A 275 12.84 -14.92 -2.80
CA ARG A 275 14.05 -14.11 -2.92
C ARG A 275 13.78 -12.65 -2.58
N PRO A 276 14.72 -11.94 -1.94
CA PRO A 276 14.59 -10.51 -1.69
C PRO A 276 14.48 -9.64 -2.94
N GLU A 277 15.03 -10.10 -4.06
CA GLU A 277 14.94 -9.41 -5.35
C GLU A 277 13.49 -9.30 -5.85
N ASP A 278 12.63 -10.23 -5.46
CA ASP A 278 11.24 -10.31 -5.91
C ASP A 278 10.38 -9.22 -5.23
N TYR A 279 10.85 -8.62 -4.13
CA TYR A 279 10.16 -7.48 -3.47
C TYR A 279 10.07 -6.27 -4.40
N PHE A 280 11.02 -6.17 -5.34
CA PHE A 280 11.13 -5.06 -6.28
C PHE A 280 10.32 -5.27 -7.56
N ASP A 281 9.59 -6.38 -7.67
CA ASP A 281 8.65 -6.60 -8.76
C ASP A 281 7.54 -5.54 -8.71
N ARG A 282 7.28 -4.88 -9.84
CA ARG A 282 6.24 -3.84 -9.97
C ARG A 282 4.84 -4.39 -9.79
N PHE A 283 4.62 -5.67 -10.09
CA PHE A 283 3.30 -6.28 -9.90
C PHE A 283 3.03 -6.61 -8.43
N ALA A 284 4.06 -6.97 -7.66
CA ALA A 284 3.96 -7.24 -6.24
C ALA A 284 4.02 -5.96 -5.38
N SER A 285 4.85 -5.00 -5.78
CA SER A 285 5.01 -3.66 -5.21
C SER A 285 4.60 -2.57 -6.23
N PRO A 286 3.30 -2.29 -6.41
CA PRO A 286 2.78 -1.34 -7.39
C PRO A 286 3.34 0.09 -7.30
N ILE A 287 3.91 0.50 -6.17
CA ILE A 287 4.54 1.82 -6.05
C ILE A 287 5.71 1.99 -7.05
N HIS A 288 6.36 0.89 -7.44
CA HIS A 288 7.50 0.91 -8.36
C HIS A 288 7.13 1.18 -9.83
N PHE A 289 5.84 1.34 -10.15
CA PHE A 289 5.44 1.97 -11.42
C PHE A 289 5.77 3.47 -11.45
N PHE A 290 5.90 4.13 -10.30
CA PHE A 290 6.06 5.58 -10.19
C PHE A 290 7.42 6.05 -9.68
N ARG A 291 8.16 5.17 -9.00
CA ARG A 291 9.48 5.45 -8.41
C ARG A 291 10.42 4.26 -8.55
N SER A 292 11.72 4.50 -8.42
CA SER A 292 12.71 3.42 -8.44
C SER A 292 12.59 2.55 -7.17
N PRO A 293 12.78 1.23 -7.29
CA PRO A 293 12.86 0.33 -6.14
C PRO A 293 14.10 0.58 -5.26
N HIS A 294 15.20 0.99 -5.90
CA HIS A 294 16.43 1.37 -5.23
C HIS A 294 16.35 2.86 -4.91
N ALA A 295 16.02 3.18 -3.67
CA ALA A 295 16.01 4.53 -3.17
C ALA A 295 16.68 4.50 -1.79
N GLN A 296 17.91 5.01 -1.69
CA GLN A 296 18.62 5.00 -0.40
C GLN A 296 18.23 6.26 0.36
N LEU A 297 17.82 6.14 1.61
CA LEU A 297 17.37 7.27 2.40
C LEU A 297 18.60 8.04 2.94
N ILE A 298 18.94 9.17 2.32
CA ILE A 298 20.06 10.03 2.72
C ILE A 298 19.58 10.94 3.83
N SER A 299 20.08 10.75 5.05
CA SER A 299 19.87 11.74 6.11
C SER A 299 20.88 12.88 5.93
N PRO A 300 20.42 14.12 5.72
CA PRO A 300 21.32 15.27 5.75
C PRO A 300 21.96 15.33 7.15
N GLN A 301 23.29 15.42 7.17
CA GLN A 301 24.03 15.68 8.40
C GLN A 301 23.48 16.99 8.99
N PRO A 302 23.24 17.08 10.32
CA PRO A 302 23.02 18.38 10.91
C PRO A 302 24.27 19.22 10.64
N ASP A 303 24.12 20.34 9.94
CA ASP A 303 25.22 21.25 9.57
C ASP A 303 26.04 21.76 10.78
N ASP A 304 25.58 21.49 12.00
CA ASP A 304 26.20 21.96 13.23
C ASP A 304 27.47 21.17 13.66
N THR A 305 27.79 20.01 13.09
CA THR A 305 28.96 19.25 13.57
C THR A 305 30.31 19.84 13.15
N PHE A 306 30.40 20.47 11.97
CA PHE A 306 31.66 21.07 11.51
C PHE A 306 31.92 22.45 12.11
N ALA A 307 30.87 23.25 12.34
CA ALA A 307 30.99 24.57 12.98
C ALA A 307 31.24 24.48 14.50
N SER A 308 30.87 23.36 15.14
CA SER A 308 31.02 23.14 16.59
C SER A 308 32.33 22.47 16.98
N GLN A 309 33.07 21.89 16.03
CA GLN A 309 34.38 21.32 16.32
C GLN A 309 35.40 22.45 16.38
N GLN A 310 35.78 22.83 17.60
CA GLN A 310 36.99 23.62 17.78
C GLN A 310 38.16 22.84 17.16
N PRO A 311 38.96 23.45 16.27
CA PRO A 311 40.10 22.76 15.71
C PRO A 311 41.01 22.28 16.84
N ASN A 312 41.42 21.01 16.79
CA ASN A 312 42.35 20.41 17.76
C ASN A 312 43.77 20.97 17.66
N GLU A 313 44.02 21.94 16.78
CA GLU A 313 45.28 22.66 16.67
C GLU A 313 45.22 23.94 17.51
N LEU A 314 46.29 24.20 18.25
CA LEU A 314 46.49 25.42 19.04
C LEU A 314 46.40 26.64 18.11
N LEU A 315 45.21 27.25 18.04
CA LEU A 315 44.99 28.49 17.30
C LEU A 315 45.89 29.59 17.88
N ASP A 316 46.44 30.42 17.01
CA ASP A 316 47.13 31.64 17.41
C ASP A 316 46.17 32.56 18.19
N ILE A 317 46.71 33.22 19.22
CA ILE A 317 45.98 34.07 20.17
C ILE A 317 45.17 35.14 19.43
N GLU A 318 45.71 35.67 18.32
CA GLU A 318 45.04 36.70 17.50
C GLU A 318 43.79 36.15 16.79
N THR A 319 43.84 34.88 16.37
CA THR A 319 42.72 34.18 15.74
C THR A 319 41.64 33.85 16.77
N GLN A 320 42.06 33.47 17.99
CA GLN A 320 41.15 33.16 19.10
C GLN A 320 40.39 34.41 19.60
N ILE A 321 41.05 35.56 19.67
CA ILE A 321 40.42 36.85 20.01
C ILE A 321 39.43 37.27 18.92
N SER A 322 39.76 37.05 17.65
CA SER A 322 38.87 37.36 16.53
C SER A 322 37.59 36.51 16.57
N LEU A 323 37.70 35.20 16.79
CA LEU A 323 36.53 34.31 16.89
C LEU A 323 35.63 34.62 18.08
N SER A 324 36.22 34.96 19.24
CA SER A 324 35.44 35.34 20.43
C SER A 324 34.74 36.70 20.27
N HIS A 325 35.31 37.62 19.50
CA HIS A 325 34.65 38.88 19.13
C HIS A 325 33.35 38.62 18.31
N TYR A 326 33.40 37.74 17.31
CA TYR A 326 32.21 37.40 16.50
C TYR A 326 31.15 36.60 17.29
N ALA A 327 31.56 35.70 18.19
CA ALA A 327 30.64 34.93 19.05
C ALA A 327 29.81 35.81 20.01
N THR A 328 30.24 37.05 20.25
CA THR A 328 29.53 38.00 21.12
C THR A 328 28.33 38.65 20.41
N PHE A 329 28.35 38.73 19.08
CA PHE A 329 27.25 39.31 18.28
C PHE A 329 26.10 38.33 18.02
N GLU A 330 26.37 37.03 17.98
CA GLU A 330 25.34 36.01 17.72
C GLU A 330 24.46 35.69 18.94
N ARG A 331 24.90 36.05 20.14
CA ARG A 331 24.19 35.74 21.40
C ARG A 331 22.86 36.51 21.57
N GLY A 332 22.54 37.44 20.67
CA GLY A 332 21.34 38.28 20.70
C GLY A 332 20.22 37.89 19.73
N VAL A 333 20.47 37.04 18.72
CA VAL A 333 19.46 36.70 17.71
C VAL A 333 18.89 35.31 18.01
N LYS A 334 17.70 35.27 18.59
CA LYS A 334 16.89 34.04 18.65
C LYS A 334 16.29 33.77 17.27
N THR A 335 17.11 33.35 16.31
CA THR A 335 16.61 32.68 15.11
C THR A 335 16.01 31.34 15.55
N PRO A 336 14.76 31.00 15.17
CA PRO A 336 14.28 29.65 15.35
C PRO A 336 15.24 28.69 14.64
N PRO A 337 15.55 27.51 15.21
CA PRO A 337 16.42 26.55 14.54
C PRO A 337 15.86 26.27 13.15
N PRO A 338 16.70 26.19 12.10
CA PRO A 338 16.26 25.72 10.80
C PRO A 338 15.55 24.38 11.00
N PRO A 339 14.43 24.11 10.31
CA PRO A 339 13.82 22.79 10.36
C PRO A 339 14.89 21.77 10.00
N LEU A 340 15.05 20.72 10.83
CA LEU A 340 16.03 19.67 10.54
C LEU A 340 15.83 19.20 9.11
N PRO A 341 16.89 19.14 8.31
CA PRO A 341 16.75 18.73 6.93
C PRO A 341 16.24 17.27 6.94
N LEU A 342 15.14 17.04 6.22
CA LEU A 342 14.49 15.74 6.17
C LEU A 342 15.33 14.80 5.30
N PRO A 343 15.33 13.49 5.60
CA PRO A 343 16.06 12.57 4.76
C PRO A 343 15.52 12.57 3.33
N TYR A 344 16.41 12.57 2.34
CA TYR A 344 16.07 12.58 0.92
C TYR A 344 16.54 11.29 0.24
N LEU A 345 15.75 10.75 -0.69
CA LEU A 345 16.10 9.51 -1.38
C LEU A 345 17.22 9.75 -2.42
N SER A 346 18.37 9.10 -2.23
CA SER A 346 19.41 8.90 -3.26
C SER A 346 18.80 8.14 -4.43
N ARG A 347 19.06 8.62 -5.64
CA ARG A 347 18.62 7.96 -6.86
C ARG A 347 19.67 6.97 -7.33
N CYS A 348 19.25 5.75 -7.64
CA CYS A 348 20.01 4.84 -8.48
C CYS A 348 19.37 4.79 -9.89
N ARG A 349 20.10 5.29 -10.90
CA ARG A 349 19.80 5.34 -12.34
C ARG A 349 18.48 6.00 -12.79
N ALA A 350 18.53 6.66 -13.94
CA ALA A 350 17.38 7.24 -14.62
C ALA A 350 16.31 6.17 -14.96
N TYR A 351 15.22 6.13 -14.17
CA TYR A 351 14.00 5.37 -14.47
C TYR A 351 12.91 6.28 -15.05
N ALA A 352 12.08 5.71 -15.93
CA ALA A 352 10.92 6.41 -16.49
C ALA A 352 9.90 6.74 -15.37
N ARG A 353 9.93 7.99 -14.88
CA ARG A 353 9.04 8.51 -13.83
C ARG A 353 7.60 8.75 -14.29
N ASN A 354 7.33 8.61 -15.58
CA ASN A 354 6.05 8.89 -16.19
C ASN A 354 5.35 7.57 -16.48
N TYR A 355 4.47 7.17 -15.58
CA TYR A 355 3.50 6.11 -15.79
C TYR A 355 2.11 6.74 -15.96
N PRO A 356 1.25 6.25 -16.86
CA PRO A 356 1.57 5.29 -17.91
C PRO A 356 2.58 5.85 -18.92
N PRO A 357 3.38 4.99 -19.59
CA PRO A 357 4.34 5.44 -20.59
C PRO A 357 3.64 6.17 -21.75
N ALA A 358 4.32 7.17 -22.32
CA ALA A 358 3.85 7.88 -23.51
C ALA A 358 3.57 6.90 -24.67
N GLY A 359 2.48 7.12 -25.40
CA GLY A 359 2.10 6.26 -26.54
C GLY A 359 1.40 4.97 -26.14
N THR A 360 1.19 4.71 -24.85
CA THR A 360 0.29 3.65 -24.39
C THR A 360 -1.15 4.14 -24.37
N HIS A 361 -2.11 3.24 -24.62
CA HIS A 361 -3.54 3.51 -24.51
C HIS A 361 -4.06 3.41 -23.07
N LEU A 362 -3.20 3.62 -22.07
CA LEU A 362 -3.54 3.51 -20.66
C LEU A 362 -3.95 4.88 -20.11
N THR A 363 -5.04 4.93 -19.35
CA THR A 363 -5.49 6.11 -18.60
C THR A 363 -5.90 5.68 -17.23
N LEU A 364 -5.20 6.20 -16.22
CA LEU A 364 -5.40 5.80 -14.84
C LEU A 364 -6.86 6.01 -14.40
N PRO A 365 -7.46 5.07 -13.66
CA PRO A 365 -8.85 5.16 -13.20
C PRO A 365 -9.04 6.26 -12.15
N VAL A 366 -10.27 6.46 -11.70
CA VAL A 366 -10.55 7.26 -10.50
C VAL A 366 -10.19 6.42 -9.27
N TRP A 367 -9.57 7.04 -8.26
CA TRP A 367 -9.13 6.33 -7.06
C TRP A 367 -9.81 6.84 -5.80
N ASN A 368 -10.12 5.92 -4.90
CA ASN A 368 -10.47 6.17 -3.51
C ASN A 368 -9.53 5.35 -2.62
N ILE A 369 -8.59 6.03 -1.97
CA ILE A 369 -7.59 5.40 -1.12
C ILE A 369 -7.97 5.67 0.33
N SER A 370 -8.27 4.62 1.07
CA SER A 370 -8.60 4.70 2.49
C SER A 370 -7.42 4.21 3.31
N THR A 371 -7.06 4.94 4.38
CA THR A 371 -6.00 4.52 5.31
C THR A 371 -6.35 4.86 6.74
N GLY A 372 -5.87 4.06 7.69
CA GLY A 372 -5.99 4.35 9.11
C GLY A 372 -4.88 5.24 9.63
N LEU A 373 -5.22 6.18 10.51
CA LEU A 373 -4.25 7.05 11.18
C LEU A 373 -3.25 6.29 12.06
N GLN A 374 -3.59 5.09 12.51
CA GLN A 374 -2.74 4.21 13.31
C GLN A 374 -2.20 3.04 12.50
N SER A 375 -2.30 3.10 11.17
CA SER A 375 -1.77 2.06 10.28
C SER A 375 -0.27 2.28 10.06
N PRO A 376 0.58 1.24 10.17
CA PRO A 376 1.99 1.34 9.76
C PRO A 376 2.12 1.62 8.26
N LEU A 377 1.11 1.27 7.46
CA LEU A 377 1.05 1.46 6.00
C LEU A 377 0.51 2.84 5.58
N SER A 378 0.26 3.75 6.51
CA SER A 378 -0.33 5.05 6.18
C SER A 378 0.59 5.92 5.31
N ASP A 379 1.89 5.98 5.62
CA ASP A 379 2.85 6.74 4.81
C ASP A 379 2.94 6.20 3.37
N SER A 380 2.95 4.87 3.18
CA SER A 380 3.03 4.27 1.84
C SER A 380 1.74 4.49 1.03
N ALA A 381 0.57 4.43 1.67
CA ALA A 381 -0.71 4.76 1.03
C ALA A 381 -0.78 6.25 0.61
N LEU A 382 -0.27 7.15 1.45
CA LEU A 382 -0.19 8.58 1.12
C LEU A 382 0.82 8.86 0.00
N GLU A 383 1.95 8.15 0.01
CA GLU A 383 2.94 8.23 -1.07
C GLU A 383 2.33 7.78 -2.40
N LEU A 384 1.61 6.65 -2.42
CA LEU A 384 0.89 6.18 -3.60
C LEU A 384 -0.05 7.24 -4.15
N ALA A 385 -0.88 7.84 -3.28
CA ALA A 385 -1.81 8.88 -3.68
C ALA A 385 -1.09 10.09 -4.31
N LYS A 386 0.03 10.51 -3.72
CA LYS A 386 0.87 11.58 -4.27
C LYS A 386 1.44 11.21 -5.65
N MET A 387 1.95 9.99 -5.79
CA MET A 387 2.52 9.51 -7.05
C MET A 387 1.47 9.42 -8.16
N LEU A 388 0.28 8.92 -7.84
CA LEU A 388 -0.86 8.87 -8.74
C LEU A 388 -1.30 10.28 -9.17
N ARG A 389 -1.41 11.23 -8.22
CA ARG A 389 -1.80 12.63 -8.53
C ARG A 389 -0.81 13.28 -9.48
N ARG A 390 0.48 13.12 -9.20
CA ARG A 390 1.56 13.61 -10.07
C ARG A 390 1.48 13.01 -11.47
N SER A 391 1.25 11.70 -11.56
CA SER A 391 1.10 10.99 -12.82
C SER A 391 -0.08 11.54 -13.63
N ILE A 392 -1.27 11.66 -13.03
CA ILE A 392 -2.47 12.18 -13.68
C ILE A 392 -2.26 13.62 -14.16
N ALA A 393 -1.70 14.49 -13.31
CA ALA A 393 -1.42 15.89 -13.67
C ALA A 393 -0.47 15.99 -14.88
N ARG A 394 0.58 15.17 -14.91
CA ARG A 394 1.54 15.13 -16.03
C ARG A 394 0.92 14.55 -17.30
N GLN A 395 0.17 13.46 -17.18
CA GLN A 395 -0.47 12.81 -18.31
C GLN A 395 -1.49 13.74 -18.98
N THR A 396 -2.33 14.39 -18.17
CA THR A 396 -3.35 15.33 -18.64
C THR A 396 -2.70 16.53 -19.29
N MET A 397 -1.72 17.18 -18.66
CA MET A 397 -0.98 18.29 -19.26
C MET A 397 -0.32 17.90 -20.59
N ARG A 398 0.32 16.73 -20.65
CA ARG A 398 0.95 16.23 -21.87
C ARG A 398 -0.07 15.94 -22.96
N ALA A 399 -1.23 15.39 -22.63
CA ALA A 399 -2.30 15.12 -23.59
C ALA A 399 -2.87 16.42 -24.19
N HIS A 400 -2.99 17.49 -23.39
CA HIS A 400 -3.52 18.78 -23.84
C HIS A 400 -2.48 19.62 -24.60
N THR A 401 -1.21 19.59 -24.18
CA THR A 401 -0.19 20.54 -24.66
C THR A 401 0.93 19.88 -25.48
N GLY A 402 1.07 18.56 -25.44
CA GLY A 402 2.19 17.81 -26.03
C GLY A 402 3.52 17.93 -25.28
N ARG A 403 3.57 18.70 -24.18
CA ARG A 403 4.80 19.04 -23.44
C ARG A 403 5.00 18.15 -22.22
N SER A 404 6.21 18.22 -21.65
CA SER A 404 6.60 17.46 -20.44
C SER A 404 6.78 18.34 -19.20
N ARG A 405 6.75 19.67 -19.32
CA ARG A 405 6.92 20.64 -18.23
C ARG A 405 5.82 21.71 -18.30
N TRP A 406 5.44 22.22 -17.13
CA TRP A 406 4.56 23.39 -16.99
C TRP A 406 5.34 24.68 -17.28
N HIS A 407 4.66 25.70 -17.80
CA HIS A 407 5.24 27.04 -17.99
C HIS A 407 5.05 27.92 -16.76
N ASP A 408 3.84 27.89 -16.18
CA ASP A 408 3.43 28.77 -15.11
C ASP A 408 2.98 28.00 -13.87
N LEU A 409 3.12 28.63 -12.69
CA LEU A 409 2.62 28.07 -11.43
C LEU A 409 1.09 27.92 -11.43
N ALA A 410 0.37 28.80 -12.13
CA ALA A 410 -1.08 28.71 -12.28
C ALA A 410 -1.50 27.48 -13.09
N GLU A 411 -0.77 27.17 -14.18
CA GLU A 411 -0.98 25.97 -14.99
C GLU A 411 -0.71 24.71 -14.15
N LYS A 412 0.39 24.69 -13.40
CA LYS A 412 0.71 23.59 -12.46
C LYS A 412 -0.45 23.35 -11.48
N LYS A 413 -0.92 24.41 -10.81
CA LYS A 413 -2.00 24.33 -9.82
C LYS A 413 -3.30 23.79 -10.42
N HIS A 414 -3.64 24.21 -11.65
CA HIS A 414 -4.84 23.73 -12.35
C HIS A 414 -4.82 22.21 -12.56
N TYR A 415 -3.71 21.66 -13.08
CA TYR A 415 -3.60 20.20 -13.28
C TYR A 415 -3.48 19.43 -11.96
N GLU A 416 -2.88 20.02 -10.94
CA GLU A 416 -2.88 19.45 -9.59
C GLU A 416 -4.29 19.37 -9.01
N GLU A 417 -5.10 20.43 -9.11
CA GLU A 417 -6.50 20.43 -8.67
C GLU A 417 -7.33 19.38 -9.42
N PHE A 418 -7.13 19.24 -10.74
CA PHE A 418 -7.75 18.18 -11.53
C PHE A 418 -7.37 16.78 -11.02
N ALA A 419 -6.08 16.55 -10.75
CA ALA A 419 -5.60 15.29 -10.23
C ALA A 419 -6.13 14.98 -8.81
N HIS A 420 -6.28 16.01 -7.97
CA HIS A 420 -6.92 15.88 -6.65
C HIS A 420 -8.39 15.46 -6.77
N GLY A 421 -9.13 15.96 -7.76
CA GLY A 421 -10.51 15.54 -8.04
C GLY A 421 -10.63 14.07 -8.46
N ARG A 422 -9.60 13.52 -9.11
CA ARG A 422 -9.54 12.11 -9.56
C ARG A 422 -9.11 11.14 -8.45
N ILE A 423 -8.38 11.61 -7.44
CA ILE A 423 -7.81 10.75 -6.38
C ILE A 423 -8.24 11.28 -5.02
N GLN A 424 -9.23 10.61 -4.45
CA GLN A 424 -9.72 10.87 -3.10
C GLN A 424 -8.91 10.05 -2.11
N VAL A 425 -8.50 10.69 -1.01
CA VAL A 425 -7.78 10.04 0.09
C VAL A 425 -8.57 10.27 1.35
N ASN A 426 -8.96 9.19 2.02
CA ASN A 426 -9.76 9.23 3.23
C ASN A 426 -8.97 8.61 4.40
N SER A 427 -8.69 9.41 5.41
CA SER A 427 -8.00 8.97 6.61
C SER A 427 -9.00 8.73 7.74
N HIS A 428 -9.01 7.52 8.30
CA HIS A 428 -9.94 7.11 9.35
C HIS A 428 -9.21 6.89 10.68
N ARG A 429 -9.93 7.06 11.79
CA ARG A 429 -9.37 6.70 13.11
C ARG A 429 -9.19 5.19 13.20
N GLY A 430 -8.16 4.78 13.93
CA GLY A 430 -7.82 3.37 14.05
C GLY A 430 -6.95 2.88 12.89
N VAL A 431 -7.06 1.58 12.61
CA VAL A 431 -6.17 0.87 11.69
C VAL A 431 -6.59 1.02 10.25
N GLY A 432 -7.88 1.15 9.96
CA GLY A 432 -8.39 1.24 8.59
C GLY A 432 -9.90 1.42 8.55
N LEU A 433 -10.45 1.41 7.34
CA LEU A 433 -11.87 1.63 7.10
C LEU A 433 -12.73 0.49 7.67
N TRP A 434 -12.46 -0.74 7.21
CA TRP A 434 -13.23 -1.94 7.56
C TRP A 434 -12.34 -3.10 8.06
N SER A 435 -11.09 -2.81 8.38
CA SER A 435 -10.18 -3.76 9.03
C SER A 435 -10.75 -4.11 10.42
N ARG A 436 -11.27 -5.33 10.61
CA ARG A 436 -11.99 -5.81 11.82
C ARG A 436 -13.20 -4.97 12.21
N GLN A 437 -14.39 -5.46 11.91
CA GLN A 437 -15.67 -4.75 12.07
C GLN A 437 -16.02 -4.49 13.53
N GLU A 438 -15.62 -5.38 14.44
CA GLU A 438 -15.85 -5.25 15.88
C GLU A 438 -15.19 -3.99 16.50
N SER A 439 -14.11 -3.50 15.89
CA SER A 439 -13.31 -2.39 16.42
C SER A 439 -13.81 -0.99 16.00
N ASN A 440 -14.63 -0.89 14.95
CA ASN A 440 -15.04 0.38 14.37
C ASN A 440 -16.57 0.44 14.18
N PRO A 441 -17.34 1.12 15.05
CA PRO A 441 -18.81 1.18 14.93
C PRO A 441 -19.30 1.89 13.66
N GLN A 442 -18.43 2.64 12.96
CA GLN A 442 -18.76 3.36 11.74
C GLN A 442 -18.39 2.60 10.46
N TRP A 443 -17.87 1.36 10.57
CA TRP A 443 -17.40 0.58 9.42
C TRP A 443 -18.48 0.46 8.33
N LYS A 444 -19.74 0.25 8.73
CA LYS A 444 -20.85 0.05 7.80
C LYS A 444 -21.13 1.29 6.95
N ALA A 445 -21.27 2.46 7.59
CA ALA A 445 -21.47 3.72 6.88
C ALA A 445 -20.30 4.05 5.95
N GLN A 446 -19.08 3.69 6.37
CA GLN A 446 -17.87 3.86 5.57
C GLN A 446 -17.85 2.96 4.32
N VAL A 447 -18.21 1.68 4.45
CA VAL A 447 -18.39 0.76 3.30
C VAL A 447 -19.52 1.24 2.39
N GLU A 448 -20.64 1.70 2.96
CA GLU A 448 -21.76 2.26 2.21
C GLU A 448 -21.34 3.48 1.38
N ASN A 449 -20.52 4.38 1.94
CA ASN A 449 -19.96 5.52 1.22
C ASN A 449 -19.07 5.09 0.05
N VAL A 450 -18.21 4.07 0.25
CA VAL A 450 -17.38 3.52 -0.83
C VAL A 450 -18.24 2.87 -1.92
N GLY A 451 -19.29 2.13 -1.54
CA GLY A 451 -20.25 1.54 -2.48
C GLY A 451 -21.00 2.61 -3.28
N ALA A 452 -21.50 3.66 -2.62
CA ALA A 452 -22.17 4.78 -3.28
C ALA A 452 -21.23 5.53 -4.23
N TRP A 453 -19.97 5.73 -3.81
CA TRP A 453 -18.93 6.31 -4.67
C TRP A 453 -18.66 5.43 -5.90
N MET A 454 -18.51 4.11 -5.72
CA MET A 454 -18.32 3.18 -6.83
C MET A 454 -19.50 3.22 -7.81
N ARG A 455 -20.73 3.24 -7.29
CA ARG A 455 -21.94 3.38 -8.10
C ARG A 455 -21.90 4.63 -8.98
N GLN A 456 -21.50 5.77 -8.41
CA GLN A 456 -21.41 7.03 -9.14
C GLN A 456 -20.32 7.00 -10.21
N ARG A 457 -19.16 6.40 -9.93
CA ARG A 457 -18.01 6.38 -10.86
C ARG A 457 -18.11 5.34 -11.96
N LEU A 458 -18.93 4.31 -11.78
CA LEU A 458 -19.19 3.27 -12.77
C LEU A 458 -20.51 3.47 -13.51
N ASP A 459 -21.19 4.60 -13.28
CA ASP A 459 -22.39 4.97 -14.03
C ASP A 459 -22.00 5.38 -15.46
N PRO A 460 -22.61 4.80 -16.52
CA PRO A 460 -22.35 5.19 -17.90
C PRO A 460 -22.65 6.67 -18.20
N ALA A 461 -23.51 7.33 -17.41
CA ALA A 461 -23.76 8.77 -17.56
C ALA A 461 -22.61 9.64 -17.03
N PHE A 462 -21.66 9.05 -16.30
CA PHE A 462 -20.49 9.72 -15.75
C PHE A 462 -19.32 9.63 -16.74
N THR A 463 -19.38 10.39 -17.84
CA THR A 463 -18.27 10.55 -18.79
C THR A 463 -17.66 11.94 -18.74
#